data_AF-A0A9P0LVZ8-F1
#
_entry.id   AF-A0A9P0LVZ8-F1
#
_cell.length_a   1.000
_cell.length_b   1.000
_cell.length_c   1.000
_cell.angle_alpha   90.00
_cell.angle_beta   90.00
_cell.angle_gamma   90.00
#
_symmetry.space_group_name_H-M   'P 1'
#
loop_
_entity.id
_entity.type
_entity.pdbx_description
1 polymer ?
#
loop_
_entity_poly.entity_id
_entity_poly.type
_entity_poly.pdbx_seq_one_letter_code
_entity_poly.pdbx_strand_id
1 'polypeptide(L)'
;MLSSGDHIVIGDDIYGGTNRLLNQVMARFNIKMTFTDLTNISNLEKSIEPNTKLVWLESPTNPTMKVVDIKAAAAIAKKHNILLVVDNTFLTPYLQRPLDLGADLTIYSISKYMNGHGDVIMGSIATNNEEIYQKLKFLQNAMGIIPAPFDCYQVNRGLKTLALRMQKHNENCRLVGEFLERHSKVEKVLHPGLPSHPQYELFKKQASGHSGTFSMYLKGGLEESRTFLKAVKVFTLAESLGGYESLIELPFQTIKLPC
;
A
#
# COMPACT_ATOMS: atom_id res chain seq x y z
N MET A 1 -11.20 -16.60 -7.16
CA MET A 1 -12.15 -15.53 -6.74
C MET A 1 -12.79 -14.87 -7.95
N LEU A 2 -12.00 -14.54 -8.98
CA LEU A 2 -12.49 -14.03 -10.26
C LEU A 2 -12.49 -15.14 -11.32
N SER A 3 -13.26 -14.91 -12.38
CA SER A 3 -13.39 -15.75 -13.56
C SER A 3 -13.07 -14.94 -14.83
N SER A 4 -12.72 -15.64 -15.91
CA SER A 4 -12.54 -15.03 -17.23
C SER A 4 -13.74 -14.16 -17.60
N GLY A 5 -13.49 -12.93 -18.05
CA GLY A 5 -14.49 -11.94 -18.39
C GLY A 5 -14.85 -10.97 -17.25
N ASP A 6 -14.42 -11.23 -16.01
CA ASP A 6 -14.64 -10.29 -14.90
C ASP A 6 -13.82 -9.01 -15.06
N HIS A 7 -14.31 -7.93 -14.46
CA HIS A 7 -13.68 -6.61 -14.46
C HIS A 7 -13.27 -6.17 -13.04
N ILE A 8 -12.16 -5.45 -12.95
CA ILE A 8 -11.61 -4.86 -11.72
C ILE A 8 -11.45 -3.34 -11.89
N VAL A 9 -11.95 -2.55 -10.93
CA VAL A 9 -11.60 -1.12 -10.81
C VAL A 9 -10.46 -0.95 -9.82
N ILE A 10 -9.42 -0.19 -10.20
CA ILE A 10 -8.17 -0.09 -9.44
C ILE A 10 -7.72 1.36 -9.39
N GLY A 11 -7.09 1.75 -8.27
CA GLY A 11 -6.40 3.04 -8.17
C GLY A 11 -5.34 3.22 -9.26
N ASP A 12 -5.20 4.44 -9.77
CA ASP A 12 -4.19 4.80 -10.77
C ASP A 12 -2.75 4.82 -10.22
N ASP A 13 -2.60 4.90 -8.90
CA ASP A 13 -1.34 4.77 -8.18
C ASP A 13 -1.40 3.59 -7.21
N ILE A 14 -0.63 2.54 -7.52
CA ILE A 14 -0.54 1.30 -6.76
C ILE A 14 0.89 0.76 -6.84
N TYR A 15 1.23 -0.14 -5.93
CA TYR A 15 2.49 -0.87 -5.99
C TYR A 15 2.76 -1.47 -7.39
N GLY A 16 3.96 -1.18 -7.92
CA GLY A 16 4.36 -1.60 -9.28
C GLY A 16 4.27 -3.11 -9.52
N GLY A 17 4.50 -3.93 -8.48
CA GLY A 17 4.33 -5.39 -8.58
C GLY A 17 2.87 -5.80 -8.81
N THR A 18 1.92 -5.12 -8.16
CA THR A 18 0.48 -5.31 -8.36
C THR A 18 0.09 -4.92 -9.78
N ASN A 19 0.54 -3.75 -10.26
CA ASN A 19 0.33 -3.31 -11.63
C ASN A 19 0.85 -4.33 -12.66
N ARG A 20 2.08 -4.82 -12.47
CA ARG A 20 2.71 -5.82 -13.34
C ARG A 20 1.94 -7.14 -13.38
N LEU A 21 1.52 -7.66 -12.21
CA LEU A 21 0.70 -8.87 -12.14
C LEU A 21 -0.60 -8.72 -12.94
N LEU A 22 -1.29 -7.61 -12.76
CA LEU A 22 -2.57 -7.36 -13.40
C LEU A 22 -2.43 -7.21 -14.93
N ASN A 23 -1.55 -6.32 -15.37
CA ASN A 23 -1.41 -5.98 -16.79
C ASN A 23 -0.71 -7.07 -17.61
N GLN A 24 0.23 -7.81 -17.03
CA GLN A 24 1.04 -8.78 -17.80
C GLN A 24 0.60 -10.24 -17.59
N VAL A 25 -0.01 -10.55 -16.45
CA VAL A 25 -0.47 -11.92 -16.14
C VAL A 25 -1.99 -12.00 -16.24
N MET A 26 -2.73 -11.21 -15.46
CA MET A 26 -4.19 -11.34 -15.37
C MET A 26 -4.91 -10.97 -16.67
N ALA A 27 -4.38 -10.02 -17.44
CA ALA A 27 -4.88 -9.70 -18.77
C ALA A 27 -4.94 -10.93 -19.71
N ARG A 28 -4.00 -11.87 -19.58
CA ARG A 28 -3.97 -13.11 -20.39
C ARG A 28 -5.09 -14.09 -20.02
N PHE A 29 -5.66 -13.95 -18.83
CA PHE A 29 -6.82 -14.73 -18.36
C PHE A 29 -8.15 -14.02 -18.63
N ASN A 30 -8.15 -13.00 -19.51
CA ASN A 30 -9.32 -12.21 -19.88
C ASN A 30 -10.00 -11.53 -18.67
N ILE A 31 -9.20 -11.16 -17.68
CA ILE A 31 -9.63 -10.23 -16.62
C ILE A 31 -9.42 -8.81 -17.15
N LYS A 32 -10.46 -7.99 -17.10
CA LYS A 32 -10.43 -6.59 -17.54
C LYS A 32 -10.11 -5.67 -16.36
N MET A 33 -9.45 -4.56 -16.62
CA MET A 33 -9.05 -3.60 -15.58
C MET A 33 -9.34 -2.17 -16.03
N THR A 34 -9.89 -1.36 -15.13
CA THR A 34 -9.96 0.09 -15.25
C THR A 34 -9.14 0.74 -14.16
N PHE A 35 -8.10 1.49 -14.56
CA PHE A 35 -7.28 2.30 -13.65
C PHE A 35 -7.84 3.72 -13.59
N THR A 36 -8.08 4.24 -12.39
CA THR A 36 -8.68 5.57 -12.21
C THR A 36 -8.22 6.23 -10.92
N ASP A 37 -8.21 7.56 -10.87
CA ASP A 37 -7.88 8.30 -9.65
C ASP A 37 -9.02 8.19 -8.64
N LEU A 38 -8.81 7.38 -7.61
CA LEU A 38 -9.80 7.11 -6.56
C LEU A 38 -9.73 8.10 -5.40
N THR A 39 -8.84 9.11 -5.45
CA THR A 39 -8.93 10.25 -4.52
C THR A 39 -10.17 11.09 -4.77
N ASN A 40 -10.69 11.09 -6.01
CA ASN A 40 -12.02 11.55 -6.34
C ASN A 40 -12.97 10.34 -6.38
N ILE A 41 -13.68 10.11 -5.29
CA ILE A 41 -14.51 8.90 -5.14
C ILE A 41 -15.61 8.76 -6.20
N SER A 42 -16.06 9.86 -6.83
CA SER A 42 -17.04 9.80 -7.92
C SER A 42 -16.53 9.06 -9.16
N ASN A 43 -15.20 8.97 -9.34
CA ASN A 43 -14.59 8.21 -10.41
C ASN A 43 -14.83 6.70 -10.25
N LEU A 44 -14.95 6.20 -9.01
CA LEU A 44 -15.25 4.79 -8.76
C LEU A 44 -16.58 4.40 -9.42
N GLU A 45 -17.65 5.15 -9.13
CA GLU A 45 -19.00 4.83 -9.64
C GLU A 45 -19.06 4.93 -11.17
N LYS A 46 -18.32 5.87 -11.77
CA LYS A 46 -18.21 6.02 -13.23
C LYS A 46 -17.44 4.87 -13.90
N SER A 47 -16.53 4.23 -13.19
CA SER A 47 -15.70 3.13 -13.69
C SER A 47 -16.33 1.75 -13.51
N ILE A 48 -17.49 1.64 -12.85
CA ILE A 48 -18.17 0.36 -12.69
C ILE A 48 -18.85 -0.07 -13.99
N GLU A 49 -18.46 -1.25 -14.48
CA GLU A 49 -19.10 -2.00 -15.56
C GLU A 49 -20.02 -3.12 -15.01
N PRO A 50 -20.96 -3.66 -15.81
CA PRO A 50 -21.87 -4.74 -15.38
C PRO A 50 -21.17 -6.03 -14.90
N ASN A 51 -19.96 -6.30 -15.41
CA ASN A 51 -19.10 -7.42 -15.05
C ASN A 51 -18.05 -7.07 -13.99
N THR A 52 -18.12 -5.90 -13.34
CA THR A 52 -17.21 -5.54 -12.26
C THR A 52 -17.44 -6.43 -11.05
N LYS A 53 -16.38 -7.09 -10.57
CA LYS A 53 -16.44 -8.00 -9.41
C LYS A 53 -15.51 -7.61 -8.27
N LEU A 54 -14.57 -6.71 -8.53
CA LEU A 54 -13.59 -6.29 -7.54
C LEU A 54 -13.24 -4.81 -7.67
N VAL A 55 -13.12 -4.13 -6.54
CA VAL A 55 -12.44 -2.83 -6.40
C VAL A 55 -11.17 -3.07 -5.59
N TRP A 56 -10.02 -2.65 -6.11
CA TRP A 56 -8.73 -2.74 -5.43
C TRP A 56 -8.21 -1.35 -5.06
N LEU A 57 -8.05 -1.12 -3.75
CA LEU A 57 -7.49 0.10 -3.20
C LEU A 57 -6.14 -0.15 -2.55
N GLU A 58 -5.29 0.88 -2.58
CA GLU A 58 -4.12 1.04 -1.73
C GLU A 58 -4.24 2.42 -1.09
N SER A 59 -4.09 2.53 0.24
CA SER A 59 -4.24 3.82 0.92
C SER A 59 -3.45 3.85 2.24
N PRO A 60 -2.39 4.67 2.36
CA PRO A 60 -1.80 5.51 1.32
C PRO A 60 -1.17 4.71 0.18
N THR A 61 -1.13 5.28 -1.03
CA THR A 61 -0.57 4.62 -2.22
C THR A 61 0.97 4.66 -2.28
N ASN A 62 1.57 3.62 -2.83
CA ASN A 62 3.00 3.57 -3.16
C ASN A 62 3.27 3.98 -4.62
N PRO A 63 4.13 5.00 -4.90
CA PRO A 63 4.89 5.80 -3.95
C PRO A 63 4.26 7.18 -3.66
N THR A 64 3.18 7.59 -4.33
CA THR A 64 2.77 9.01 -4.29
C THR A 64 1.91 9.39 -3.08
N MET A 65 1.68 8.46 -2.15
CA MET A 65 1.03 8.68 -0.86
C MET A 65 -0.39 9.22 -0.94
N LYS A 66 -1.09 9.02 -2.07
CA LYS A 66 -2.51 9.37 -2.21
C LYS A 66 -3.32 8.61 -1.17
N VAL A 67 -4.36 9.24 -0.62
CA VAL A 67 -5.27 8.63 0.35
C VAL A 67 -6.66 8.53 -0.24
N VAL A 68 -7.27 7.35 -0.15
CA VAL A 68 -8.62 7.06 -0.67
C VAL A 68 -9.59 6.90 0.50
N ASP A 69 -10.81 7.40 0.37
CA ASP A 69 -11.86 7.24 1.39
C ASP A 69 -12.41 5.80 1.34
N ILE A 70 -11.93 4.96 2.26
CA ILE A 70 -12.28 3.53 2.30
C ILE A 70 -13.77 3.36 2.57
N LYS A 71 -14.35 4.19 3.45
CA LYS A 71 -15.76 4.08 3.83
C LYS A 71 -16.68 4.47 2.70
N ALA A 72 -16.34 5.53 1.96
CA ALA A 72 -17.09 5.94 0.78
C ALA A 72 -16.97 4.88 -0.34
N ALA A 73 -15.77 4.33 -0.56
CA ALA A 73 -15.58 3.24 -1.52
C ALA A 73 -16.38 1.99 -1.15
N ALA A 74 -16.40 1.62 0.13
CA ALA A 74 -17.18 0.49 0.65
C ALA A 74 -18.68 0.67 0.40
N ALA A 75 -19.21 1.87 0.62
CA ALA A 75 -20.61 2.18 0.35
C ALA A 75 -20.98 1.98 -1.13
N ILE A 76 -20.12 2.44 -2.04
CA ILE A 76 -20.32 2.26 -3.49
C ILE A 76 -20.19 0.79 -3.88
N ALA A 77 -19.13 0.11 -3.46
CA ALA A 77 -18.90 -1.30 -3.78
C ALA A 77 -20.07 -2.17 -3.31
N LYS A 78 -20.57 -1.94 -2.08
CA LYS A 78 -21.73 -2.64 -1.53
C LYS A 78 -23.01 -2.39 -2.31
N LYS A 79 -23.28 -1.14 -2.74
CA LYS A 79 -24.45 -0.80 -3.58
C LYS A 79 -24.49 -1.63 -4.86
N HIS A 80 -23.33 -1.96 -5.41
CA HIS A 80 -23.20 -2.71 -6.66
C HIS A 80 -22.88 -4.20 -6.46
N ASN A 81 -22.83 -4.70 -5.21
CA ASN A 81 -22.45 -6.07 -4.87
C ASN A 81 -21.06 -6.46 -5.43
N ILE A 82 -20.09 -5.57 -5.26
CA ILE A 82 -18.70 -5.70 -5.72
C ILE A 82 -17.81 -5.89 -4.49
N LEU A 83 -16.82 -6.79 -4.56
CA LEU A 83 -15.86 -6.98 -3.48
C LEU A 83 -14.93 -5.77 -3.37
N LEU A 84 -14.73 -5.26 -2.15
CA LEU A 84 -13.73 -4.24 -1.86
C LEU A 84 -12.50 -4.83 -1.18
N VAL A 85 -11.34 -4.66 -1.81
CA VAL A 85 -10.03 -5.02 -1.27
C VAL A 85 -9.25 -3.76 -0.94
N VAL A 86 -8.64 -3.74 0.24
CA VAL A 86 -7.69 -2.68 0.64
C VAL A 86 -6.34 -3.28 0.98
N ASP A 87 -5.34 -2.96 0.17
CA ASP A 87 -3.93 -3.14 0.53
C ASP A 87 -3.58 -2.11 1.63
N ASN A 88 -3.30 -2.63 2.83
CA ASN A 88 -3.04 -1.87 4.04
C ASN A 88 -1.59 -2.03 4.51
N THR A 89 -0.70 -2.38 3.58
CA THR A 89 0.72 -2.64 3.84
C THR A 89 1.40 -1.48 4.57
N PHE A 90 1.14 -0.23 4.15
CA PHE A 90 1.81 0.93 4.72
C PHE A 90 1.42 1.18 6.16
N LEU A 91 0.14 1.05 6.52
CA LEU A 91 -0.34 1.44 7.84
C LEU A 91 -0.37 0.27 8.84
N THR A 92 -0.46 -0.97 8.36
CA THR A 92 -0.64 -2.18 9.19
C THR A 92 -1.97 -2.15 9.97
N PRO A 93 -2.43 -3.26 10.59
CA PRO A 93 -3.64 -3.22 11.41
C PRO A 93 -3.50 -2.35 12.68
N TYR A 94 -2.30 -1.88 13.01
CA TYR A 94 -2.06 -0.99 14.15
C TYR A 94 -2.56 0.43 13.90
N LEU A 95 -2.39 0.96 12.69
CA LEU A 95 -2.74 2.36 12.37
C LEU A 95 -4.03 2.52 11.57
N GLN A 96 -4.46 1.51 10.82
CA GLN A 96 -5.71 1.54 10.06
C GLN A 96 -6.32 0.14 9.98
N ARG A 97 -7.65 0.07 10.07
CA ARG A 97 -8.42 -1.18 10.05
C ARG A 97 -9.46 -1.14 8.93
N PRO A 98 -9.10 -1.53 7.69
CA PRO A 98 -10.01 -1.40 6.55
C PRO A 98 -11.30 -2.21 6.69
N LEU A 99 -11.28 -3.36 7.38
CA LEU A 99 -12.47 -4.16 7.65
C LEU A 99 -13.49 -3.38 8.50
N ASP A 100 -13.03 -2.61 9.49
CA ASP A 100 -13.88 -1.75 10.32
C ASP A 100 -14.45 -0.55 9.51
N LEU A 101 -13.78 -0.20 8.41
CA LEU A 101 -14.19 0.85 7.47
C LEU A 101 -15.09 0.34 6.35
N GLY A 102 -15.38 -0.97 6.30
CA GLY A 102 -16.32 -1.58 5.36
C GLY A 102 -15.69 -2.33 4.19
N ALA A 103 -14.36 -2.53 4.16
CA ALA A 103 -13.75 -3.42 3.17
C ALA A 103 -14.14 -4.89 3.43
N ASP A 104 -14.30 -5.68 2.38
CA ASP A 104 -14.52 -7.12 2.49
C ASP A 104 -13.23 -7.86 2.80
N LEU A 105 -12.12 -7.33 2.27
CA LEU A 105 -10.79 -7.92 2.32
C LEU A 105 -9.76 -6.85 2.63
N THR A 106 -8.80 -7.19 3.49
CA THR A 106 -7.58 -6.41 3.65
C THR A 106 -6.36 -7.28 3.40
N ILE A 107 -5.39 -6.73 2.68
CA ILE A 107 -4.19 -7.43 2.25
C ILE A 107 -2.96 -6.72 2.82
N TYR A 108 -1.95 -7.50 3.15
CA TYR A 108 -0.67 -7.01 3.63
C TYR A 108 0.49 -7.71 2.92
N SER A 109 1.45 -6.93 2.43
CA SER A 109 2.82 -7.41 2.33
C SER A 109 3.43 -7.45 3.74
N ILE A 110 3.37 -8.62 4.37
CA ILE A 110 3.94 -8.84 5.70
C ILE A 110 5.45 -8.59 5.70
N SER A 111 6.11 -8.77 4.57
CA SER A 111 7.55 -8.50 4.37
C SER A 111 7.98 -7.10 4.82
N LYS A 112 7.04 -6.15 4.89
CA LYS A 112 7.26 -4.75 5.26
C LYS A 112 7.15 -4.58 6.79
N TYR A 113 6.33 -3.63 7.23
CA TYR A 113 6.18 -3.24 8.63
C TYR A 113 5.75 -4.37 9.57
N MET A 114 4.93 -5.33 9.11
CA MET A 114 4.43 -6.38 10.00
C MET A 114 5.54 -7.31 10.47
N ASN A 115 6.38 -7.82 9.56
CA ASN A 115 7.62 -8.49 9.94
C ASN A 115 8.61 -7.49 10.56
N GLY A 116 8.96 -6.45 9.81
CA GLY A 116 9.73 -5.29 10.29
C GLY A 116 11.23 -5.50 10.45
N HIS A 117 11.79 -6.60 9.94
CA HIS A 117 13.19 -6.96 10.15
C HIS A 117 13.98 -7.25 8.86
N GLY A 118 13.39 -7.00 7.68
CA GLY A 118 14.09 -7.14 6.40
C GLY A 118 14.49 -8.57 6.00
N ASP A 119 13.98 -9.58 6.70
CA ASP A 119 14.47 -10.97 6.65
C ASP A 119 13.41 -12.00 6.23
N VAL A 120 12.16 -11.60 6.00
CA VAL A 120 11.06 -12.50 5.59
C VAL A 120 10.26 -11.91 4.44
N ILE A 121 9.90 -12.76 3.47
CA ILE A 121 8.93 -12.45 2.42
C ILE A 121 7.63 -13.19 2.69
N MET A 122 6.55 -12.46 2.96
CA MET A 122 5.24 -13.06 3.25
C MET A 122 4.10 -12.12 2.87
N GLY A 123 2.97 -12.70 2.48
CA GLY A 123 1.71 -11.98 2.30
C GLY A 123 0.65 -12.50 3.26
N SER A 124 -0.35 -11.67 3.56
CA SER A 124 -1.58 -12.13 4.21
C SER A 124 -2.81 -11.46 3.66
N ILE A 125 -3.94 -12.14 3.83
CA ILE A 125 -5.28 -11.67 3.49
C ILE A 125 -6.15 -11.91 4.72
N ALA A 126 -6.88 -10.91 5.18
CA ALA A 126 -7.84 -11.02 6.27
C ALA A 126 -9.24 -10.61 5.80
N THR A 127 -10.26 -11.29 6.32
CA THR A 127 -11.68 -11.04 6.05
C THR A 127 -12.51 -11.47 7.26
N ASN A 128 -13.69 -10.86 7.42
CA ASN A 128 -14.72 -11.29 8.38
C ASN A 128 -15.80 -12.16 7.73
N ASN A 129 -15.73 -12.37 6.41
CA ASN A 129 -16.75 -13.12 5.66
C ASN A 129 -16.32 -14.59 5.48
N GLU A 130 -17.10 -15.50 6.08
CA GLU A 130 -16.83 -16.93 6.06
C GLU A 130 -16.82 -17.52 4.64
N GLU A 131 -17.72 -17.08 3.75
CA GLU A 131 -17.78 -17.56 2.38
C GLU A 131 -16.52 -17.17 1.59
N ILE A 132 -16.07 -15.92 1.76
CA ILE A 132 -14.82 -15.43 1.16
C ILE A 132 -13.64 -16.21 1.75
N TYR A 133 -13.60 -16.42 3.07
CA TYR A 133 -12.57 -17.19 3.75
C TYR A 133 -12.45 -18.61 3.18
N GLN A 134 -13.55 -19.35 3.03
CA GLN A 134 -13.52 -20.71 2.49
C GLN A 134 -12.98 -20.76 1.05
N LYS A 135 -13.39 -19.80 0.20
CA LYS A 135 -12.85 -19.67 -1.16
C LYS A 135 -11.34 -19.39 -1.16
N LEU A 136 -10.88 -18.49 -0.30
CA LEU A 136 -9.45 -18.18 -0.15
C LEU A 136 -8.66 -19.37 0.41
N LYS A 137 -9.22 -20.11 1.37
CA LYS A 137 -8.59 -21.28 1.98
C LYS A 137 -8.43 -22.41 0.96
N PHE A 138 -9.45 -22.64 0.14
CA PHE A 138 -9.38 -23.57 -0.99
C PHE A 138 -8.24 -23.17 -1.94
N LEU A 139 -8.16 -21.90 -2.34
CA LEU A 139 -7.13 -21.39 -3.24
C LEU A 139 -5.73 -21.50 -2.64
N GLN A 140 -5.55 -21.18 -1.35
CA GLN A 140 -4.28 -21.35 -0.65
C GLN A 140 -3.79 -22.80 -0.74
N ASN A 141 -4.67 -23.76 -0.52
CA ASN A 141 -4.34 -25.18 -0.61
C ASN A 141 -4.08 -25.64 -2.05
N ALA A 142 -4.95 -25.25 -2.99
CA ALA A 142 -4.89 -25.69 -4.38
C ALA A 142 -3.69 -25.11 -5.14
N MET A 143 -3.30 -23.85 -4.86
CA MET A 143 -2.18 -23.19 -5.52
C MET A 143 -0.84 -23.42 -4.80
N GLY A 144 -0.86 -23.89 -3.55
CA GLY A 144 0.35 -24.18 -2.78
C GLY A 144 1.19 -22.95 -2.41
N ILE A 145 0.65 -21.73 -2.55
CA ILE A 145 1.34 -20.48 -2.20
C ILE A 145 1.23 -20.28 -0.69
N ILE A 146 2.05 -21.02 0.07
CA ILE A 146 2.08 -21.02 1.53
C ILE A 146 3.47 -20.63 2.07
N PRO A 147 3.53 -19.93 3.21
CA PRO A 147 4.80 -19.56 3.83
C PRO A 147 5.50 -20.75 4.50
N ALA A 148 6.83 -20.68 4.61
CA ALA A 148 7.60 -21.62 5.42
C ALA A 148 7.24 -21.46 6.92
N PRO A 149 7.17 -22.54 7.71
CA PRO A 149 6.87 -22.45 9.14
C PRO A 149 7.86 -21.58 9.93
N PHE A 150 9.13 -21.58 9.54
CA PHE A 150 10.15 -20.73 10.16
C PHE A 150 9.88 -19.24 9.90
N ASP A 151 9.51 -18.88 8.66
CA ASP A 151 9.12 -17.52 8.31
C ASP A 151 7.87 -17.07 9.09
N CYS A 152 6.89 -17.97 9.27
CA CYS A 152 5.73 -17.71 10.13
C CYS A 152 6.14 -17.40 11.57
N TYR A 153 7.12 -18.13 12.11
CA TYR A 153 7.66 -17.87 13.44
C TYR A 153 8.37 -16.50 13.52
N GLN A 154 9.21 -16.18 12.54
CA GLN A 154 9.93 -14.89 12.47
C GLN A 154 8.96 -13.71 12.40
N VAL A 155 7.92 -13.82 11.57
CA VAL A 155 6.84 -12.81 11.51
C VAL A 155 6.15 -12.71 12.86
N ASN A 156 5.76 -13.83 13.46
CA ASN A 156 5.09 -13.83 14.77
C ASN A 156 5.96 -13.21 15.87
N ARG A 157 7.28 -13.38 15.80
CA ARG A 157 8.26 -12.68 16.65
C ARG A 157 8.25 -11.18 16.38
N GLY A 158 8.32 -10.76 15.11
CA GLY A 158 8.28 -9.35 14.70
C GLY A 158 7.00 -8.62 15.10
N LEU A 159 5.85 -9.32 15.08
CA LEU A 159 4.57 -8.78 15.51
C LEU A 159 4.53 -8.38 16.99
N LYS A 160 5.33 -9.02 17.86
CA LYS A 160 5.38 -8.69 19.30
C LYS A 160 5.89 -7.28 19.57
N THR A 161 6.65 -6.69 18.64
CA THR A 161 7.17 -5.33 18.75
C THR A 161 6.51 -4.36 17.76
N LEU A 162 5.49 -4.80 17.02
CA LEU A 162 4.85 -4.01 15.97
C LEU A 162 4.39 -2.64 16.49
N ALA A 163 3.64 -2.61 17.59
CA ALA A 163 3.12 -1.36 18.16
C ALA A 163 4.24 -0.36 18.49
N LEU A 164 5.32 -0.84 19.13
CA LEU A 164 6.47 -0.02 19.52
C LEU A 164 7.22 0.52 18.29
N ARG A 165 7.44 -0.34 17.29
CA ARG A 165 8.10 0.06 16.04
C ARG A 165 7.26 1.07 15.26
N MET A 166 5.95 0.83 15.12
CA MET A 166 5.05 1.74 14.40
C MET A 166 4.95 3.10 15.09
N GLN A 167 4.91 3.15 16.42
CA GLN A 167 4.97 4.41 17.17
C GLN A 167 6.27 5.17 16.87
N LYS A 168 7.42 4.49 16.86
CA LYS A 168 8.70 5.16 16.58
C LYS A 168 8.84 5.58 15.12
N HIS A 169 8.35 4.79 14.18
CA HIS A 169 8.23 5.18 12.78
C HIS A 169 7.35 6.43 12.63
N ASN A 170 6.19 6.47 13.30
CA ASN A 170 5.31 7.62 13.29
C ASN A 170 6.03 8.89 13.76
N GLU A 171 6.70 8.84 14.91
CA GLU A 171 7.44 9.97 15.48
C GLU A 171 8.57 10.44 14.54
N ASN A 172 9.44 9.52 14.12
CA ASN A 172 10.60 9.86 13.29
C ASN A 172 10.17 10.40 11.92
N CYS A 173 9.18 9.80 11.29
CA CYS A 173 8.68 10.19 9.98
C CYS A 173 8.10 11.60 10.00
N ARG A 174 7.38 11.96 11.08
CA ARG A 174 6.88 13.33 11.27
C ARG A 174 8.02 14.32 11.33
N LEU A 175 9.01 14.08 12.20
CA LEU A 175 10.15 14.98 12.40
C LEU A 175 10.94 15.19 11.11
N VAL A 176 11.19 14.11 10.36
CA VAL A 176 11.89 14.17 9.07
C VAL A 176 11.03 14.90 8.03
N GLY A 177 9.74 14.61 7.94
CA GLY A 177 8.82 15.29 7.02
C GLY A 177 8.75 16.80 7.26
N GLU A 178 8.55 17.23 8.51
CA GLU A 178 8.52 18.64 8.90
C GLU A 178 9.86 19.35 8.68
N PHE A 179 10.98 18.65 8.87
CA PHE A 179 12.30 19.17 8.53
C PHE A 179 12.42 19.42 7.01
N LEU A 180 12.02 18.44 6.20
CA LEU A 180 12.11 18.52 4.75
C LEU A 180 11.17 19.57 4.16
N GLU A 181 9.96 19.75 4.68
CA GLU A 181 9.03 20.79 4.21
C GLU A 181 9.58 22.21 4.33
N ARG A 182 10.47 22.45 5.31
CA ARG A 182 11.11 23.75 5.54
C ARG A 182 12.44 23.89 4.79
N HIS A 183 12.93 22.83 4.17
CA HIS A 183 14.26 22.81 3.57
C HIS A 183 14.24 23.45 2.17
N SER A 184 15.10 24.45 1.94
CA SER A 184 15.08 25.26 0.71
C SER A 184 15.27 24.48 -0.60
N LYS A 185 15.93 23.31 -0.54
CA LYS A 185 16.16 22.40 -1.68
C LYS A 185 15.07 21.33 -1.89
N VAL A 186 14.06 21.27 -1.03
CA VAL A 186 12.90 20.38 -1.19
C VAL A 186 11.78 21.19 -1.84
N GLU A 187 11.18 20.62 -2.88
CA GLU A 187 10.07 21.23 -3.62
C GLU A 187 8.74 20.91 -2.93
N LYS A 188 8.55 19.64 -2.54
CA LYS A 188 7.30 19.16 -1.95
C LYS A 188 7.53 17.91 -1.13
N VAL A 189 6.82 17.78 -0.02
CA VAL A 189 6.73 16.54 0.77
C VAL A 189 5.32 15.97 0.62
N LEU A 190 5.24 14.67 0.38
CA LEU A 190 4.01 13.88 0.32
C LEU A 190 3.98 12.97 1.55
N HIS A 191 3.42 13.49 2.63
CA HIS A 191 3.31 12.77 3.90
C HIS A 191 1.88 12.91 4.45
N PRO A 192 1.06 11.84 4.51
CA PRO A 192 -0.35 11.91 4.88
C PRO A 192 -0.66 12.51 6.25
N GLY A 193 0.31 12.46 7.18
CA GLY A 193 0.22 13.07 8.50
C GLY A 193 0.62 14.56 8.60
N LEU A 194 0.97 15.24 7.50
CA LEU A 194 1.28 16.68 7.51
C LEU A 194 0.08 17.48 6.97
N PRO A 195 -0.24 18.67 7.54
CA PRO A 195 -1.38 19.50 7.10
C PRO A 195 -1.34 19.93 5.62
N SER A 196 -0.16 19.94 5.02
CA SER A 196 0.05 20.25 3.60
C SER A 196 -0.45 19.16 2.65
N HIS A 197 -0.69 17.95 3.15
CA HIS A 197 -1.13 16.83 2.34
C HIS A 197 -2.57 17.05 1.86
N PRO A 198 -2.88 16.90 0.55
CA PRO A 198 -4.20 17.22 0.02
C PRO A 198 -5.36 16.47 0.70
N GLN A 199 -5.09 15.24 1.16
CA GLN A 199 -6.06 14.41 1.87
C GLN A 199 -5.82 14.32 3.39
N TYR A 200 -5.13 15.28 4.01
CA TYR A 200 -4.79 15.26 5.45
C TYR A 200 -6.01 15.04 6.36
N GLU A 201 -7.09 15.81 6.15
CA GLU A 201 -8.30 15.69 6.97
C GLU A 201 -9.06 14.38 6.76
N LEU A 202 -9.00 13.80 5.56
CA LEU A 202 -9.51 12.46 5.31
C LEU A 202 -8.66 11.42 6.04
N PHE A 203 -7.33 11.50 5.92
CA PHE A 203 -6.41 10.57 6.54
C PHE A 203 -6.62 10.47 8.05
N LYS A 204 -6.76 11.62 8.74
CA LYS A 204 -7.07 11.68 10.18
C LYS A 204 -8.37 11.00 10.59
N LYS A 205 -9.36 10.91 9.70
CA LYS A 205 -10.65 10.27 10.01
C LYS A 205 -10.60 8.75 9.96
N GLN A 206 -9.64 8.18 9.24
CA GLN A 206 -9.59 6.74 8.96
C GLN A 206 -8.28 6.05 9.39
N ALA A 207 -7.35 6.78 10.01
CA ALA A 207 -6.11 6.25 10.55
C ALA A 207 -5.79 6.90 11.91
N SER A 208 -5.24 6.12 12.85
CA SER A 208 -4.78 6.60 14.15
C SER A 208 -3.37 7.20 14.12
N GLY A 209 -2.69 7.06 12.99
CA GLY A 209 -1.36 7.62 12.74
C GLY A 209 -0.87 7.26 11.33
N HIS A 210 0.38 7.58 11.05
CA HIS A 210 1.06 7.28 9.79
C HIS A 210 2.30 6.41 10.03
N SER A 211 2.73 5.71 8.98
CA SER A 211 3.92 4.87 9.03
C SER A 211 5.21 5.67 8.86
N GLY A 212 6.31 4.95 8.67
CA GLY A 212 7.64 5.49 8.39
C GLY A 212 7.84 5.93 6.94
N THR A 213 6.83 5.78 6.07
CA THR A 213 6.95 6.03 4.64
C THR A 213 6.38 7.39 4.27
N PHE A 214 7.12 8.13 3.47
CA PHE A 214 6.68 9.36 2.81
C PHE A 214 7.48 9.54 1.51
N SER A 215 7.00 10.41 0.64
CA SER A 215 7.70 10.78 -0.59
C SER A 215 8.08 12.24 -0.59
N MET A 216 9.09 12.62 -1.36
CA MET A 216 9.44 14.02 -1.56
C MET A 216 9.93 14.28 -2.98
N TYR A 217 9.75 15.52 -3.42
CA TYR A 217 10.35 16.04 -4.63
C TYR A 217 11.50 16.98 -4.25
N LEU A 218 12.68 16.76 -4.83
CA LEU A 218 13.83 17.65 -4.70
C LEU A 218 13.83 18.67 -5.84
N LYS A 219 14.32 19.88 -5.56
CA LYS A 219 14.57 20.90 -6.58
C LYS A 219 15.77 20.54 -7.46
N GLY A 220 15.77 21.01 -8.70
CA GLY A 220 16.80 20.74 -9.71
C GLY A 220 16.32 19.68 -10.69
N GLY A 221 16.43 18.40 -10.31
CA GLY A 221 16.04 17.29 -11.17
C GLY A 221 16.76 15.99 -10.81
N LEU A 222 17.03 15.18 -11.84
CA LEU A 222 17.56 13.83 -11.67
C LEU A 222 18.98 13.82 -11.09
N GLU A 223 19.86 14.70 -11.55
CA GLU A 223 21.26 14.73 -11.12
C GLU A 223 21.40 15.20 -9.67
N GLU A 224 20.59 16.16 -9.25
CA GLU A 224 20.49 16.59 -7.85
C GLU A 224 19.95 15.46 -6.97
N SER A 225 18.95 14.72 -7.46
CA SER A 225 18.41 13.56 -6.75
C SER A 225 19.47 12.46 -6.60
N ARG A 226 20.24 12.14 -7.65
CA ARG A 226 21.35 11.18 -7.58
C ARG A 226 22.43 11.64 -6.61
N THR A 227 22.76 12.93 -6.63
CA THR A 227 23.78 13.51 -5.74
C THR A 227 23.34 13.40 -4.29
N PHE A 228 22.08 13.72 -4.00
CA PHE A 228 21.51 13.57 -2.66
C PHE A 228 21.55 12.10 -2.18
N LEU A 229 21.11 11.15 -3.02
CA LEU A 229 21.11 9.72 -2.69
C LEU A 229 22.52 9.16 -2.42
N LYS A 230 23.55 9.71 -3.08
CA LYS A 230 24.95 9.34 -2.81
C LYS A 230 25.52 9.99 -1.54
N ALA A 231 24.92 11.09 -1.06
CA ALA A 231 25.43 11.87 0.05
C ALA A 231 24.88 11.43 1.43
N VAL A 232 23.70 10.81 1.46
CA VAL A 232 23.12 10.28 2.69
C VAL A 232 23.96 9.12 3.24
N LYS A 233 24.14 9.07 4.57
CA LYS A 233 25.02 8.09 5.24
C LYS A 233 24.28 7.13 6.17
N VAL A 234 23.06 7.47 6.56
CA VAL A 234 22.20 6.65 7.45
C VAL A 234 21.14 5.92 6.65
N PHE A 235 20.55 6.59 5.66
CA PHE A 235 19.62 5.97 4.74
C PHE A 235 20.38 5.11 3.73
N THR A 236 20.03 3.84 3.64
CA THR A 236 20.57 2.92 2.64
C THR A 236 19.80 3.03 1.34
N LEU A 237 20.50 3.15 0.21
CA LEU A 237 19.89 3.07 -1.11
C LEU A 237 19.51 1.62 -1.41
N ALA A 238 18.23 1.27 -1.24
CA ALA A 238 17.70 -0.07 -1.51
C ALA A 238 16.19 -0.02 -1.77
N GLU A 239 15.69 -1.03 -2.48
CA GLU A 239 14.25 -1.27 -2.59
C GLU A 239 13.69 -1.83 -1.27
N SER A 240 12.35 -1.86 -1.17
CA SER A 240 11.59 -2.23 0.02
C SER A 240 11.47 -1.12 1.06
N LEU A 241 10.80 -1.43 2.18
CA LEU A 241 10.44 -0.47 3.24
C LEU A 241 9.94 -1.20 4.49
N GLY A 242 9.83 -0.45 5.59
CA GLY A 242 9.17 -0.89 6.83
C GLY A 242 10.01 -1.78 7.75
N GLY A 243 11.30 -1.95 7.44
CA GLY A 243 12.30 -2.51 8.35
C GLY A 243 12.65 -1.54 9.49
N TYR A 244 13.57 -1.95 10.36
CA TYR A 244 14.09 -1.09 11.44
C TYR A 244 15.13 -0.08 10.91
N GLU A 245 15.78 -0.43 9.80
CA GLU A 245 16.71 0.39 9.06
C GLU A 245 16.00 1.47 8.23
N SER A 246 16.69 2.59 7.99
CA SER A 246 16.18 3.66 7.13
C SER A 246 16.58 3.38 5.68
N LEU A 247 15.61 3.33 4.77
CA LEU A 247 15.82 3.12 3.35
C LEU A 247 15.41 4.35 2.55
N ILE A 248 16.09 4.56 1.42
CA ILE A 248 15.73 5.58 0.45
C ILE A 248 15.85 5.02 -0.96
N GLU A 249 14.95 5.43 -1.86
CA GLU A 249 14.98 5.00 -3.26
C GLU A 249 14.58 6.13 -4.20
N LEU A 250 14.81 5.90 -5.50
CA LEU A 250 14.34 6.75 -6.58
C LEU A 250 13.38 5.92 -7.47
N PRO A 251 12.06 5.96 -7.23
CA PRO A 251 11.10 5.04 -7.85
C PRO A 251 11.16 4.98 -9.38
N PHE A 252 11.41 6.13 -10.04
CA PHE A 252 11.53 6.19 -11.50
C PHE A 252 12.63 5.27 -12.06
N GLN A 253 13.70 5.03 -11.30
CA GLN A 253 14.83 4.20 -11.72
C GLN A 253 14.70 2.78 -11.21
N THR A 254 14.33 2.58 -9.95
CA THR A 254 14.18 1.23 -9.38
C THR A 254 13.09 0.43 -10.08
N ILE A 255 11.98 1.06 -10.48
CA ILE A 255 10.90 0.37 -11.22
C ILE A 255 11.32 -0.05 -12.66
N LYS A 256 12.43 0.49 -13.19
CA LYS A 256 12.88 0.26 -14.58
C LYS A 256 14.24 -0.43 -14.71
N LEU A 257 14.92 -0.75 -13.62
CA LEU A 257 16.18 -1.49 -13.69
C LEU A 257 15.86 -2.99 -13.79
N PRO A 258 16.24 -3.68 -14.89
CA PRO A 258 16.35 -5.13 -14.82
C PRO A 258 17.45 -5.46 -13.81
N CYS A 259 17.18 -6.37 -12.87
CA CYS A 259 18.24 -7.07 -12.16
C CYS A 259 19.17 -7.77 -13.17
#